data_AF-A0A1Q9Y5R5-F1
#
_entry.id   AF-A0A1Q9Y5R5-F1
#
_cell.length_a   1.000
_cell.length_b   1.000
_cell.length_c   1.000
_cell.angle_alpha   90.00
_cell.angle_beta   90.00
_cell.angle_gamma   90.00
#
_symmetry.space_group_name_H-M   'P 1'
#
loop_
_entity.id
_entity.type
_entity.pdbx_description
1 polymer ?
#
loop_
_entity_poly.entity_id
_entity_poly.type
_entity_poly.pdbx_seq_one_letter_code
_entity_poly.pdbx_strand_id
1 'polypeptide(L)'
;MRNILVIEDSPLVLKILDHLFRQEPDLQPVFCASLGEAEVMLETSADLFFAAIVDLHLPDAPDGESVDLVMRYALPCIVLSGSYNEKRRDDLLLKGVVDYVLKESQHSYEYAFRLLHRLESNSQVKILVAEDSEATRNFIRHVLAPHRYQIIDAHDGDEALRILKEQPDIDLLVVDHSMPGISGFDLVKLLRQKMKRNDLVILGLSADTKGSLSAMFIKHGADDFLRKPFCPEELNCRVISTLERRDMLRALKKAAQYDALTGLNNRRAFYEQGLQQFQQAQREGYPLSVAMLDMDLFKQINDEHGHAAGDAALIAFSRAFSAAFPDTLLGRLGGEEFAMVSAQPAEQLGQALDLLRAHCRQLKYAVGAPPLSFSAGIHHGPPEDLESLLHLADQQLYQAKHQGRGRTNWS
;
A
#
# COMPACT_ATOMS: atom_id res chain seq x y z
N MET A 1 16.12 -6.06 -5.38
CA MET A 1 16.82 -6.82 -4.34
C MET A 1 17.52 -5.85 -3.40
N ARG A 2 17.27 -5.99 -2.10
CA ARG A 2 17.85 -5.21 -1.00
C ARG A 2 18.89 -6.07 -0.29
N ASN A 3 20.12 -5.58 -0.11
CA ASN A 3 21.13 -6.35 0.60
C ASN A 3 20.90 -6.25 2.11
N ILE A 4 20.87 -7.40 2.78
CA ILE A 4 20.73 -7.51 4.24
C ILE A 4 22.04 -8.05 4.80
N LEU A 5 22.67 -7.29 5.68
CA LEU A 5 23.84 -7.78 6.42
C LEU A 5 23.37 -8.74 7.52
N VAL A 6 23.93 -9.93 7.58
CA VAL A 6 23.62 -10.91 8.62
C VAL A 6 24.89 -11.24 9.38
N ILE A 7 24.94 -10.87 10.67
CA ILE A 7 26.09 -11.16 11.54
C ILE A 7 25.69 -12.24 12.54
N GLU A 8 26.16 -13.46 12.33
CA GLU A 8 25.77 -14.65 13.09
C GLU A 8 26.84 -15.74 12.96
N ASP A 9 27.32 -16.29 14.08
CA ASP A 9 28.34 -17.35 14.09
C ASP A 9 27.74 -18.77 14.08
N SER A 10 26.52 -18.92 14.59
CA SER A 10 25.87 -20.24 14.74
C SER A 10 25.54 -20.89 13.39
N PRO A 11 26.14 -22.04 13.04
CA PRO A 11 25.86 -22.72 11.77
C PRO A 11 24.42 -23.20 11.64
N LEU A 12 23.73 -23.45 12.76
CA LEU A 12 22.32 -23.82 12.77
C LEU A 12 21.45 -22.61 12.41
N VAL A 13 21.71 -21.45 13.02
CA VAL A 13 20.93 -20.22 12.77
C VAL A 13 21.17 -19.73 11.34
N LEU A 14 22.42 -19.73 10.87
CA LEU A 14 22.75 -19.40 9.48
C LEU A 14 21.98 -20.26 8.47
N LYS A 15 21.83 -21.58 8.72
CA LYS A 15 21.03 -22.46 7.86
C LYS A 15 19.54 -22.10 7.86
N ILE A 16 19.00 -21.73 9.02
CA ILE A 16 17.59 -21.30 9.14
C ILE A 16 17.38 -19.99 8.36
N LEU A 17 18.25 -19.00 8.58
CA LEU A 17 18.19 -17.72 7.89
C LEU A 17 18.36 -17.89 6.38
N ASP A 18 19.33 -18.67 5.91
CA ASP A 18 19.52 -18.97 4.47
C ASP A 18 18.27 -19.63 3.86
N HIS A 19 17.63 -20.56 4.58
CA HIS A 19 16.38 -21.16 4.11
C HIS A 19 15.25 -20.12 3.98
N LEU A 20 15.10 -19.21 4.94
CA LEU A 20 14.10 -18.15 4.90
C LEU A 20 14.39 -17.14 3.77
N PHE A 21 15.64 -16.68 3.61
CA PHE A 21 16.01 -15.77 2.53
C PHE A 21 15.74 -16.34 1.14
N ARG A 22 15.87 -17.66 0.93
CA ARG A 22 15.52 -18.28 -0.37
C ARG A 22 14.04 -18.18 -0.72
N GLN A 23 13.17 -17.96 0.26
CA GLN A 23 11.74 -17.74 0.05
C GLN A 23 11.41 -16.27 -0.23
N GLU A 24 12.40 -15.38 -0.12
CA GLU A 24 12.26 -13.93 -0.14
C GLU A 24 13.04 -13.34 -1.33
N PRO A 25 12.47 -13.33 -2.55
CA PRO A 25 13.19 -12.96 -3.77
C PRO A 25 13.68 -11.51 -3.79
N ASP A 26 13.13 -10.66 -2.93
CA ASP A 26 13.47 -9.24 -2.85
C ASP A 26 14.59 -8.93 -1.85
N LEU A 27 14.98 -9.89 -1.00
CA LEU A 27 16.00 -9.74 0.03
C LEU A 27 17.23 -10.61 -0.28
N GLN A 28 18.41 -9.99 -0.31
CA GLN A 28 19.67 -10.67 -0.59
C GLN A 28 20.56 -10.66 0.66
N PRO A 29 20.82 -11.82 1.30
CA PRO A 29 21.66 -11.85 2.49
C PRO A 29 23.16 -11.78 2.13
N VAL A 30 23.93 -11.10 2.98
CA VAL A 30 25.39 -11.19 3.05
C VAL A 30 25.76 -11.62 4.46
N PHE A 31 26.23 -12.85 4.59
CA PHE A 31 26.56 -13.45 5.88
C PHE A 31 27.99 -13.12 6.31
N CYS A 32 28.15 -12.71 7.56
CA CYS A 32 29.41 -12.53 8.27
C CYS A 32 29.36 -13.39 9.54
N ALA A 33 30.35 -14.26 9.73
CA ALA A 33 30.41 -15.19 10.85
C ALA A 33 31.16 -14.62 12.07
N SER A 34 31.70 -13.40 11.97
CA SER A 34 32.48 -12.73 13.01
C SER A 34 32.33 -11.21 12.92
N LEU A 35 32.69 -10.50 13.99
CA LEU A 35 32.73 -9.03 13.98
C LEU A 35 33.74 -8.53 12.95
N GLY A 36 34.94 -9.13 12.88
CA GLY A 36 35.98 -8.70 11.95
C GLY A 36 35.58 -8.80 10.47
N GLU A 37 34.81 -9.82 10.08
CA GLU A 37 34.24 -9.91 8.73
C GLU A 37 33.24 -8.79 8.47
N ALA A 38 32.36 -8.50 9.44
CA ALA A 38 31.37 -7.43 9.31
C ALA A 38 32.02 -6.04 9.22
N GLU A 39 33.11 -5.79 9.95
CA GLU A 39 33.88 -4.55 9.87
C GLU A 39 34.40 -4.30 8.45
N VAL A 40 35.07 -5.29 7.87
CA VAL A 40 35.60 -5.20 6.49
C VAL A 40 34.46 -4.95 5.48
N MET A 41 33.32 -5.61 5.65
CA MET A 41 32.16 -5.43 4.75
C MET A 41 31.56 -4.03 4.86
N LEU A 42 31.37 -3.50 6.07
CA LEU A 42 30.81 -2.17 6.26
C LEU A 42 31.79 -1.07 5.83
N GLU A 43 33.08 -1.20 6.11
CA GLU A 43 34.10 -0.22 5.68
C GLU A 43 34.19 -0.09 4.16
N THR A 44 34.00 -1.21 3.44
CA THR A 44 34.11 -1.23 1.97
C THR A 44 32.79 -0.93 1.27
N SER A 45 31.65 -1.29 1.88
CA SER A 45 30.38 -1.44 1.17
C SER A 45 29.14 -1.05 1.99
N ALA A 46 29.25 -0.26 3.06
CA ALA A 46 28.12 0.12 3.93
C ALA A 46 26.87 0.60 3.17
N ASP A 47 27.05 1.48 2.17
CA ASP A 47 25.94 2.08 1.41
C ASP A 47 25.14 1.05 0.58
N LEU A 48 25.67 -0.17 0.40
CA LEU A 48 24.96 -1.24 -0.30
C LEU A 48 23.93 -1.94 0.60
N PHE A 49 24.06 -1.82 1.92
CA PHE A 49 23.18 -2.50 2.87
C PHE A 49 21.93 -1.67 3.18
N PHE A 50 20.80 -2.37 3.17
CA PHE A 50 19.52 -1.77 3.50
C PHE A 50 19.18 -1.85 4.99
N ALA A 51 19.51 -2.99 5.61
CA ALA A 51 19.32 -3.26 7.03
C ALA A 51 20.27 -4.39 7.48
N ALA A 52 20.33 -4.64 8.78
CA ALA A 52 21.09 -5.74 9.35
C ALA A 52 20.28 -6.60 10.33
N ILE A 53 20.55 -7.90 10.33
CA ILE A 53 20.19 -8.86 11.38
C ILE A 53 21.47 -9.21 12.13
N VAL A 54 21.49 -8.99 13.44
CA VAL A 54 22.73 -9.05 14.23
C VAL A 54 22.55 -9.92 15.47
N ASP A 55 23.44 -10.90 15.66
CA ASP A 55 23.58 -11.59 16.93
C ASP A 55 24.33 -10.74 17.96
N LEU A 56 23.89 -10.83 19.22
CA LEU A 56 24.54 -10.14 20.35
C LEU A 56 25.81 -10.82 20.85
N HIS A 57 25.97 -12.11 20.63
CA HIS A 57 27.06 -12.88 21.21
C HIS A 57 27.84 -13.58 20.12
N LEU A 58 28.91 -12.94 19.66
CA LEU A 58 29.88 -13.56 18.76
C LEU A 58 31.12 -14.00 19.55
N PRO A 59 31.86 -15.03 19.09
CA PRO A 59 33.10 -15.45 19.74
C PRO A 59 34.15 -14.34 19.86
N ASP A 60 34.21 -13.42 18.90
CA ASP A 60 35.12 -12.27 18.87
C ASP A 60 34.47 -10.95 19.34
N ALA A 61 33.18 -10.97 19.69
CA ALA A 61 32.39 -9.83 20.16
C ALA A 61 31.24 -10.29 21.07
N PRO A 62 31.51 -10.63 22.34
CA PRO A 62 30.53 -11.25 23.23
C PRO A 62 29.53 -10.27 23.86
N ASP A 63 29.84 -8.98 23.85
CA ASP A 63 29.13 -7.95 24.63
C ASP A 63 28.21 -7.05 23.79
N GLY A 64 28.00 -7.39 22.51
CA GLY A 64 27.10 -6.69 21.59
C GLY A 64 27.79 -5.61 20.76
N GLU A 65 29.11 -5.69 20.63
CA GLU A 65 29.93 -4.79 19.82
C GLU A 65 29.54 -4.83 18.33
N SER A 66 28.98 -5.95 17.87
CA SER A 66 28.38 -6.11 16.53
C SER A 66 27.23 -5.13 16.28
N VAL A 67 26.39 -4.88 17.28
CA VAL A 67 25.31 -3.89 17.19
C VAL A 67 25.90 -2.48 17.15
N ASP A 68 26.88 -2.18 18.01
CA ASP A 68 27.53 -0.88 18.03
C ASP A 68 28.22 -0.57 16.69
N LEU A 69 28.83 -1.57 16.06
CA LEU A 69 29.39 -1.45 14.72
C LEU A 69 28.32 -1.07 13.69
N VAL A 70 27.23 -1.83 13.60
CA VAL A 70 26.14 -1.57 12.63
C VAL A 70 25.52 -0.19 12.82
N MET A 71 25.29 0.20 14.08
CA MET A 71 24.67 1.49 14.41
C MET A 71 25.56 2.69 14.03
N ARG A 72 26.90 2.55 14.01
CA ARG A 72 27.81 3.62 13.54
C ARG A 72 27.59 3.99 12.07
N TYR A 73 27.09 3.05 11.27
CA TYR A 73 26.76 3.27 9.85
C TYR A 73 25.29 3.66 9.63
N ALA A 74 24.55 3.99 10.71
CA ALA A 74 23.13 4.35 10.66
C ALA A 74 22.24 3.32 9.93
N LEU A 75 22.65 2.05 9.98
CA LEU A 75 21.93 0.95 9.35
C LEU A 75 20.84 0.43 10.31
N PRO A 76 19.57 0.29 9.86
CA PRO A 76 18.53 -0.30 10.69
C PRO A 76 18.93 -1.69 11.18
N CYS A 77 19.00 -1.86 12.51
CA CYS A 77 19.51 -3.07 13.13
C CYS A 77 18.40 -3.83 13.83
N ILE A 78 18.17 -5.09 13.44
CA ILE A 78 17.30 -6.03 14.15
C ILE A 78 18.20 -6.97 14.92
N VAL A 79 18.08 -6.96 16.24
CA VAL A 79 18.91 -7.77 17.12
C VAL A 79 18.25 -9.12 17.35
N LEU A 80 19.00 -10.20 17.15
CA LEU A 80 18.59 -11.54 17.54
C LEU A 80 19.37 -11.97 18.79
N SER A 81 18.68 -12.48 19.81
CA SER A 81 19.31 -12.91 21.06
C SER A 81 18.86 -14.31 21.46
N GLY A 82 19.79 -15.15 21.92
CA GLY A 82 19.49 -16.49 22.41
C GLY A 82 18.89 -16.54 23.83
N SER A 83 18.87 -15.44 24.57
CA SER A 83 18.38 -15.40 25.96
C SER A 83 17.73 -14.07 26.28
N TYR A 84 16.71 -14.05 27.14
CA TYR A 84 16.07 -12.81 27.58
C TYR A 84 16.84 -12.11 28.70
N ASN A 85 17.17 -10.83 28.50
CA ASN A 85 17.73 -9.94 29.53
C ASN A 85 17.09 -8.55 29.39
N GLU A 86 16.29 -8.18 30.38
CA GLU A 86 15.50 -6.94 30.38
C GLU A 86 16.36 -5.68 30.28
N LYS A 87 17.43 -5.59 31.09
CA LYS A 87 18.32 -4.43 31.07
C LYS A 87 19.01 -4.26 29.72
N ARG A 88 19.52 -5.37 29.15
CA ARG A 88 20.21 -5.35 27.86
C ARG A 88 19.25 -4.97 26.72
N ARG A 89 18.03 -5.48 26.76
CA ARG A 89 16.97 -5.12 25.84
C ARG A 89 16.68 -3.61 25.90
N ASP A 90 16.48 -3.07 27.10
CA ASP A 90 16.20 -1.64 27.29
C ASP A 90 17.35 -0.77 26.77
N ASP A 91 18.60 -1.14 27.09
CA ASP A 91 19.80 -0.44 26.61
C ASP A 91 19.88 -0.44 25.08
N LEU A 92 19.56 -1.56 24.42
CA LEU A 92 19.56 -1.67 22.95
C LEU A 92 18.46 -0.85 22.30
N LEU A 93 17.24 -0.90 22.85
CA LEU A 93 16.11 -0.10 22.35
C LEU A 93 16.41 1.41 22.49
N LEU A 94 17.04 1.83 23.59
CA LEU A 94 17.51 3.21 23.78
C LEU A 94 18.69 3.59 22.88
N LYS A 95 19.46 2.63 22.38
CA LYS A 95 20.47 2.87 21.32
C LYS A 95 19.82 3.10 19.95
N GLY A 96 18.52 2.81 19.80
CA GLY A 96 17.77 3.00 18.56
C GLY A 96 17.86 1.80 17.61
N VAL A 97 18.03 0.58 18.12
CA VAL A 97 17.79 -0.62 17.30
C VAL A 97 16.32 -0.68 16.89
N VAL A 98 16.03 -1.34 15.77
CA VAL A 98 14.65 -1.53 15.28
C VAL A 98 13.87 -2.36 16.29
N ASP A 99 14.43 -3.49 16.70
CA ASP A 99 13.85 -4.35 17.73
C ASP A 99 14.85 -5.35 18.31
N TYR A 100 14.48 -5.94 19.44
CA TYR A 100 15.17 -7.04 20.13
C TYR A 100 14.31 -8.31 20.07
N VAL A 101 14.79 -9.32 19.36
CA VAL A 101 14.04 -10.55 19.06
C VAL A 101 14.71 -11.77 19.68
N LEU A 102 13.95 -12.57 20.42
CA LEU A 102 14.44 -13.80 21.03
C LEU A 102 14.47 -14.96 20.04
N LYS A 103 15.61 -15.61 19.84
CA LYS A 103 15.86 -16.77 18.93
C LYS A 103 15.27 -18.09 19.46
N GLU A 104 14.07 -18.09 20.04
CA GLU A 104 13.50 -19.25 20.72
C GLU A 104 12.71 -20.18 19.79
N SER A 105 12.27 -19.68 18.63
CA SER A 105 11.37 -20.41 17.73
C SER A 105 11.53 -19.99 16.27
N GLN A 106 10.98 -20.78 15.35
CA GLN A 106 10.85 -20.39 13.95
C GLN A 106 10.10 -19.05 13.79
N HIS A 107 9.06 -18.84 14.60
CA HIS A 107 8.25 -17.62 14.58
C HIS A 107 9.07 -16.36 14.86
N SER A 108 10.11 -16.47 15.68
CA SER A 108 11.02 -15.36 15.98
C SER A 108 11.77 -14.87 14.74
N TYR A 109 12.22 -15.79 13.89
CA TYR A 109 12.88 -15.44 12.64
C TYR A 109 11.88 -14.87 11.63
N GLU A 110 10.70 -15.45 11.53
CA GLU A 110 9.61 -14.90 10.71
C GLU A 110 9.25 -13.46 11.14
N TYR A 111 9.26 -13.18 12.45
CA TYR A 111 9.06 -11.83 12.98
C TYR A 111 10.18 -10.87 12.53
N ALA A 112 11.45 -11.27 12.59
CA ALA A 112 12.56 -10.46 12.11
C ALA A 112 12.44 -10.15 10.59
N PHE A 113 12.05 -11.13 9.78
CA PHE A 113 11.77 -10.92 8.36
C PHE A 113 10.57 -10.00 8.12
N ARG A 114 9.52 -10.12 8.94
CA ARG A 114 8.39 -9.18 8.91
C ARG A 114 8.87 -7.75 9.15
N LEU A 115 9.76 -7.53 10.11
CA LEU A 115 10.35 -6.21 10.37
C LEU A 115 11.16 -5.69 9.17
N LEU A 116 11.96 -6.55 8.51
CA LEU A 116 12.71 -6.18 7.30
C LEU A 116 11.78 -5.67 6.18
N HIS A 117 10.70 -6.39 5.89
CA HIS A 117 9.69 -5.97 4.91
C HIS A 117 9.02 -4.65 5.31
N ARG A 118 8.73 -4.49 6.62
CA ARG A 118 8.15 -3.24 7.13
C ARG A 118 9.08 -2.05 6.91
N LEU A 119 10.39 -2.17 7.14
CA LEU A 119 11.33 -1.06 6.98
C LEU A 119 11.25 -0.39 5.59
N GLU A 120 11.00 -1.15 4.54
CA GLU A 120 10.87 -0.61 3.19
C GLU A 120 9.56 0.18 3.04
N SER A 121 8.43 -0.46 3.35
CA SER A 121 7.11 0.16 3.27
C SER A 121 6.97 1.37 4.19
N ASN A 122 7.58 1.33 5.39
CA ASN A 122 7.54 2.39 6.39
C ASN A 122 8.18 3.70 5.91
N SER A 123 9.15 3.63 4.98
CA SER A 123 9.80 4.83 4.43
C SER A 123 8.84 5.78 3.71
N GLN A 124 7.69 5.27 3.28
CA GLN A 124 6.62 6.05 2.65
C GLN A 124 5.49 6.41 3.60
N VAL A 125 5.55 5.96 4.87
CA VAL A 125 4.50 6.17 5.86
C VAL A 125 4.78 7.44 6.66
N LYS A 126 3.80 8.36 6.64
CA LYS A 126 3.83 9.60 7.43
C LYS A 126 3.04 9.44 8.72
N ILE A 127 3.71 9.69 9.86
CA ILE A 127 3.13 9.66 11.20
C ILE A 127 3.12 11.08 11.77
N LEU A 128 1.93 11.58 12.08
CA LEU A 128 1.76 12.82 12.83
C LEU A 128 1.63 12.51 14.32
N VAL A 129 2.48 13.11 15.15
CA VAL A 129 2.46 12.98 16.60
C VAL A 129 1.97 14.29 17.21
N ALA A 130 0.71 14.29 17.67
CA ALA A 130 0.08 15.39 18.37
C ALA A 130 0.13 15.12 19.88
N GLU A 131 1.05 15.77 20.58
CA GLU A 131 1.29 15.62 22.01
C GLU A 131 1.95 16.91 22.50
N ASP A 132 1.53 17.46 23.64
CA ASP A 132 2.02 18.76 24.14
C ASP A 132 3.39 18.66 24.84
N SER A 133 3.63 17.53 25.54
CA SER A 133 4.91 17.23 26.18
C SER A 133 6.03 16.98 25.16
N GLU A 134 7.02 17.88 25.14
CA GLU A 134 8.23 17.73 24.32
C GLU A 134 9.00 16.43 24.65
N ALA A 135 9.07 16.06 25.93
CA ALA A 135 9.73 14.83 26.34
C ALA A 135 9.02 13.58 25.76
N THR A 136 7.69 13.57 25.77
CA THR A 136 6.90 12.46 25.20
C THR A 136 7.03 12.40 23.67
N ARG A 137 6.99 13.55 22.98
CA ARG A 137 7.22 13.60 21.52
C ARG A 137 8.60 13.09 21.15
N ASN A 138 9.64 13.53 21.85
CA ASN A 138 11.01 13.08 21.63
C ASN A 138 11.17 11.57 21.89
N PHE A 139 10.50 11.04 22.92
CA PHE A 139 10.46 9.60 23.18
C PHE A 139 9.80 8.83 22.02
N ILE A 140 8.60 9.23 21.59
CA ILE A 140 7.90 8.59 20.45
C ILE A 140 8.75 8.64 19.19
N ARG A 141 9.36 9.79 18.90
CA ARG A 141 10.26 9.97 17.76
C ARG A 141 11.46 9.03 17.83
N HIS A 142 12.10 8.94 18.99
CA HIS A 142 13.24 8.06 19.21
C HIS A 142 12.89 6.59 18.98
N VAL A 143 11.71 6.14 19.43
CA VAL A 143 11.25 4.76 19.27
C VAL A 143 10.88 4.44 17.82
N LEU A 144 10.23 5.37 17.11
CA LEU A 144 9.68 5.12 15.76
C LEU A 144 10.68 5.43 14.63
N ALA A 145 11.66 6.31 14.83
CA ALA A 145 12.61 6.68 13.77
C ALA A 145 13.46 5.50 13.23
N PRO A 146 13.94 4.54 14.07
CA PRO A 146 14.65 3.35 13.58
C PRO A 146 13.86 2.53 12.57
N HIS A 147 12.53 2.58 12.65
CA HIS A 147 11.61 1.89 11.73
C HIS A 147 11.43 2.62 10.38
N ARG A 148 12.16 3.72 10.15
CA ARG A 148 12.19 4.56 8.93
C ARG A 148 10.91 5.34 8.62
N TYR A 149 10.00 5.50 9.58
CA TYR A 149 8.81 6.34 9.40
C TYR A 149 9.17 7.82 9.20
N GLN A 150 8.33 8.55 8.45
CA GLN A 150 8.40 10.02 8.36
C GLN A 150 7.59 10.64 9.50
N ILE A 151 8.25 11.15 10.54
CA ILE A 151 7.60 11.62 11.77
C ILE A 151 7.48 13.15 11.77
N ILE A 152 6.24 13.63 11.83
CA ILE A 152 5.85 15.05 11.91
C ILE A 152 5.31 15.31 13.32
N ASP A 153 5.74 16.39 13.95
CA ASP A 153 5.24 16.77 15.28
C ASP A 153 4.17 17.86 15.20
N ALA A 154 3.24 17.82 16.15
CA ALA A 154 2.31 18.91 16.47
C ALA A 154 2.29 19.11 18.00
N HIS A 155 2.27 20.37 18.42
CA HIS A 155 2.34 20.77 19.82
C HIS A 155 0.98 20.81 20.52
N ASP A 156 -0.10 20.84 19.74
CA ASP A 156 -1.47 20.84 20.22
C ASP A 156 -2.43 20.28 19.14
N GLY A 157 -3.71 20.16 19.50
CA GLY A 157 -4.71 19.61 18.59
C GLY A 157 -5.06 20.55 17.41
N ASP A 158 -4.91 21.87 17.56
CA ASP A 158 -5.24 22.84 16.52
C ASP A 158 -4.19 22.82 15.41
N GLU A 159 -2.91 22.74 15.79
CA GLU A 159 -1.80 22.49 14.89
C GLU A 159 -1.93 21.14 14.18
N ALA A 160 -2.28 20.07 14.92
CA ALA A 160 -2.49 18.76 14.32
C ALA A 160 -3.58 18.79 13.24
N LEU A 161 -4.70 19.48 13.52
CA LEU A 161 -5.79 19.64 12.56
C LEU A 161 -5.37 20.47 11.33
N ARG A 162 -4.54 21.49 11.52
CA ARG A 162 -3.98 22.30 10.42
C ARG A 162 -3.07 21.46 9.52
N ILE A 163 -2.13 20.73 10.12
CA ILE A 163 -1.20 19.86 9.39
C ILE A 163 -1.94 18.77 8.60
N LEU A 164 -2.96 18.13 9.19
CA LEU A 164 -3.78 17.13 8.49
C LEU A 164 -4.54 17.69 7.28
N LYS A 165 -4.87 18.98 7.28
CA LYS A 165 -5.48 19.65 6.11
C LYS A 165 -4.45 19.97 5.04
N GLU A 166 -3.24 20.37 5.44
CA GLU A 166 -2.14 20.72 4.53
C GLU A 166 -1.46 19.48 3.93
N GLN A 167 -1.45 18.36 4.66
CA GLN A 167 -0.81 17.10 4.29
C GLN A 167 -1.81 15.93 4.38
N PRO A 168 -2.68 15.76 3.36
CA PRO A 168 -3.71 14.72 3.35
C PRO A 168 -3.17 13.30 3.19
N ASP A 169 -1.87 13.15 2.93
CA ASP A 169 -1.15 11.89 2.79
C ASP A 169 -0.57 11.36 4.12
N ILE A 170 -0.94 11.97 5.25
CA ILE A 170 -0.64 11.42 6.58
C ILE A 170 -1.42 10.12 6.80
N ASP A 171 -0.70 9.08 7.17
CA ASP A 171 -1.23 7.72 7.30
C ASP A 171 -1.70 7.38 8.71
N LEU A 172 -0.99 7.91 9.72
CA LEU A 172 -1.24 7.64 11.13
C LEU A 172 -1.13 8.93 11.94
N LEU A 173 -2.15 9.18 12.76
CA LEU A 173 -2.13 10.18 13.82
C LEU A 173 -1.95 9.47 15.16
N VAL A 174 -0.88 9.80 15.87
CA VAL A 174 -0.73 9.50 17.30
C VAL A 174 -1.15 10.75 18.06
N VAL A 175 -2.20 10.67 18.88
CA VAL A 175 -2.83 11.86 19.47
C VAL A 175 -3.01 11.71 20.97
N ASP A 176 -2.49 12.66 21.73
CA ASP A 176 -2.76 12.74 23.16
C ASP A 176 -4.17 13.25 23.46
N HIS A 177 -4.75 12.75 24.56
CA HIS A 177 -6.00 13.27 25.04
C HIS A 177 -5.86 14.69 25.62
N SER A 178 -4.82 14.91 26.43
CA SER A 178 -4.69 16.07 27.32
C SER A 178 -3.75 17.12 26.74
N MET A 179 -4.17 17.77 25.66
CA MET A 179 -3.43 18.86 25.02
C MET A 179 -4.18 20.20 25.13
N PRO A 180 -3.48 21.35 25.02
CA PRO A 180 -4.10 22.65 24.78
C PRO A 180 -4.96 22.66 23.50
N GLY A 181 -5.89 23.62 23.42
CA GLY A 181 -6.75 23.77 22.24
C GLY A 181 -7.82 22.68 22.15
N ILE A 182 -8.00 22.12 20.95
CA ILE A 182 -8.91 20.98 20.75
C ILE A 182 -8.38 19.71 21.44
N SER A 183 -9.23 19.08 22.26
CA SER A 183 -8.88 17.84 22.95
C SER A 183 -8.69 16.68 21.97
N GLY A 184 -7.91 15.65 22.35
CA GLY A 184 -7.72 14.48 21.50
C GLY A 184 -9.02 13.75 21.13
N PHE A 185 -10.02 13.74 22.02
CA PHE A 185 -11.33 13.13 21.72
C PHE A 185 -12.14 13.94 20.71
N ASP A 186 -12.16 15.26 20.87
CA ASP A 186 -12.88 16.15 19.95
C ASP A 186 -12.23 16.13 18.58
N LEU A 187 -10.89 16.09 18.52
CA LEU A 187 -10.14 15.95 17.27
C LEU A 187 -10.47 14.63 16.57
N VAL A 188 -10.43 13.50 17.28
CA VAL A 188 -10.82 12.18 16.72
C VAL A 188 -12.23 12.22 16.16
N LYS A 189 -13.20 12.76 16.93
CA LYS A 189 -14.60 12.84 16.52
C LYS A 189 -14.77 13.69 15.27
N LEU A 190 -14.07 14.82 15.19
CA LEU A 190 -14.08 15.72 14.04
C LEU A 190 -13.47 15.05 12.80
N LEU A 191 -12.33 14.37 12.94
CA LEU A 191 -11.66 13.69 11.83
C LEU A 191 -12.50 12.53 11.29
N ARG A 192 -13.14 11.76 12.17
CA ARG A 192 -13.96 10.59 11.76
C ARG A 192 -15.27 10.95 11.06
N GLN A 193 -15.71 12.21 11.11
CA GLN A 193 -16.80 12.69 10.26
C GLN A 193 -16.38 12.84 8.79
N LYS A 194 -15.08 12.99 8.51
CA LYS A 194 -14.56 13.32 7.17
C LYS A 194 -13.64 12.25 6.59
N MET A 195 -12.94 11.50 7.43
CA MET A 195 -11.90 10.55 7.02
C MET A 195 -12.24 9.13 7.46
N LYS A 196 -12.08 8.17 6.54
CA LYS A 196 -12.30 6.74 6.83
C LYS A 196 -11.05 6.13 7.46
N ARG A 197 -11.22 4.97 8.12
CA ARG A 197 -10.13 4.23 8.80
C ARG A 197 -9.03 3.73 7.87
N ASN A 198 -9.33 3.53 6.59
CA ASN A 198 -8.35 3.16 5.57
C ASN A 198 -7.60 4.36 5.00
N ASP A 199 -8.03 5.58 5.32
CA ASP A 199 -7.41 6.83 4.84
C ASP A 199 -6.46 7.38 5.91
N LEU A 200 -6.95 7.53 7.15
CA LEU A 200 -6.15 7.94 8.31
C LEU A 200 -6.40 7.01 9.50
N VAL A 201 -5.35 6.37 9.98
CA VAL A 201 -5.34 5.61 11.22
C VAL A 201 -5.16 6.56 12.40
N ILE A 202 -5.84 6.31 13.53
CA ILE A 202 -5.66 7.11 14.74
C ILE A 202 -5.35 6.22 15.96
N LEU A 203 -4.20 6.47 16.59
CA LEU A 203 -3.77 5.87 17.86
C LEU A 203 -3.87 6.92 18.97
N GLY A 204 -4.77 6.70 19.93
CA GLY A 204 -4.94 7.62 21.06
C GLY A 204 -3.95 7.35 22.19
N LEU A 205 -3.34 8.38 22.77
CA LEU A 205 -2.53 8.29 23.99
C LEU A 205 -3.37 8.74 25.20
N SER A 206 -3.40 7.92 26.26
CA SER A 206 -4.22 8.16 27.44
C SER A 206 -3.41 8.08 28.71
N ALA A 207 -3.46 9.13 29.54
CA ALA A 207 -2.86 9.13 30.88
C ALA A 207 -3.78 8.53 31.97
N ASP A 208 -4.96 8.02 31.63
CA ASP A 208 -5.94 7.54 32.61
C ASP A 208 -5.52 6.23 33.27
N THR A 209 -5.50 6.25 34.61
CA THR A 209 -5.20 5.07 35.39
C THR A 209 -6.38 4.11 35.55
N LYS A 210 -7.61 4.61 35.38
CA LYS A 210 -8.87 3.87 35.60
C LYS A 210 -9.43 3.21 34.34
N GLY A 211 -8.78 3.39 33.18
CA GLY A 211 -9.15 2.77 31.90
C GLY A 211 -10.41 3.32 31.22
N SER A 212 -11.10 4.27 31.85
CA SER A 212 -12.32 4.88 31.34
C SER A 212 -12.08 5.76 30.11
N LEU A 213 -10.98 6.52 30.09
CA LEU A 213 -10.60 7.39 28.97
C LEU A 213 -10.06 6.59 27.78
N SER A 214 -9.40 5.46 28.01
CA SER A 214 -8.93 4.57 26.94
C SER A 214 -10.08 4.05 26.07
N ALA A 215 -11.19 3.63 26.70
CA ALA A 215 -12.38 3.20 25.97
C ALA A 215 -13.05 4.34 25.18
N MET A 216 -12.86 5.60 25.59
CA MET A 216 -13.44 6.75 24.90
C MET A 216 -12.79 7.01 23.55
N PHE A 217 -11.48 6.77 23.38
CA PHE A 217 -10.83 6.84 22.07
C PHE A 217 -11.52 5.92 21.06
N ILE A 218 -11.73 4.66 21.43
CA ILE A 218 -12.39 3.67 20.56
C ILE A 218 -13.83 4.09 20.26
N LYS A 219 -14.59 4.54 21.26
CA LYS A 219 -15.98 5.00 21.10
C LYS A 219 -16.09 6.23 20.19
N HIS A 220 -15.08 7.08 20.14
CA HIS A 220 -15.04 8.24 19.25
C HIS A 220 -14.47 7.94 17.86
N GLY A 221 -13.96 6.73 17.66
CA GLY A 221 -13.58 6.21 16.34
C GLY A 221 -12.07 6.09 16.13
N ALA A 222 -11.25 6.23 17.17
CA ALA A 222 -9.85 5.82 17.10
C ALA A 222 -9.75 4.33 16.76
N ASP A 223 -8.62 3.97 16.16
CA ASP A 223 -8.34 2.60 15.73
C ASP A 223 -7.78 1.75 16.85
N ASP A 224 -6.96 2.36 17.70
CA ASP A 224 -6.45 1.75 18.93
C ASP A 224 -6.08 2.85 19.95
N PHE A 225 -5.63 2.46 21.14
CA PHE A 225 -5.08 3.35 22.14
C PHE A 225 -3.84 2.78 22.82
N LEU A 226 -3.05 3.66 23.43
CA LEU A 226 -1.88 3.33 24.24
C LEU A 226 -1.94 4.11 25.56
N ARG A 227 -1.65 3.45 26.68
CA ARG A 227 -1.74 4.05 28.02
C ARG A 227 -0.36 4.57 28.46
N LYS A 228 -0.31 5.80 28.97
CA LYS A 228 0.90 6.40 29.55
C LYS A 228 1.10 5.94 31.02
N PRO A 229 2.33 5.65 31.46
CA PRO A 229 3.54 5.49 30.64
C PRO A 229 3.53 4.17 29.86
N PHE A 230 4.14 4.15 28.67
CA PHE A 230 4.28 2.96 27.81
C PHE A 230 5.75 2.70 27.48
N CYS A 231 6.10 1.43 27.25
CA CYS A 231 7.45 1.05 26.83
C CYS A 231 7.61 1.14 25.29
N PRO A 232 8.85 1.19 24.77
CA PRO A 232 9.11 1.23 23.32
C PRO A 232 8.43 0.11 22.54
N GLU A 233 8.46 -1.12 23.04
CA GLU A 233 7.89 -2.26 22.31
C GLU A 233 6.37 -2.19 22.22
N GLU A 234 5.70 -1.71 23.27
CA GLU A 234 4.23 -1.55 23.24
C GLU A 234 3.84 -0.52 22.16
N LEU A 235 4.54 0.62 22.09
CA LEU A 235 4.34 1.61 21.05
C LEU A 235 4.58 1.03 19.66
N ASN A 236 5.71 0.35 19.44
CA ASN A 236 6.06 -0.28 18.16
C ASN A 236 5.02 -1.31 17.74
N CYS A 237 4.61 -2.20 18.64
CA CYS A 237 3.59 -3.21 18.38
C CYS A 237 2.26 -2.57 17.96
N ARG A 238 1.81 -1.52 18.66
CA ARG A 238 0.55 -0.82 18.34
C ARG A 238 0.62 -0.13 17.00
N VAL A 239 1.72 0.55 16.71
CA VAL A 239 1.92 1.23 15.42
C VAL A 239 1.94 0.22 14.27
N ILE A 240 2.76 -0.83 14.36
CA ILE A 240 2.88 -1.86 13.33
C ILE A 240 1.53 -2.54 13.08
N SER A 241 0.89 -3.07 14.12
CA SER A 241 -0.39 -3.79 13.97
C SER A 241 -1.51 -2.93 13.38
N THR A 242 -1.57 -1.65 13.75
CA THR A 242 -2.61 -0.76 13.24
C THR A 242 -2.36 -0.36 11.79
N LEU A 243 -1.11 -0.13 11.40
CA LEU A 243 -0.72 0.12 10.01
C LEU A 243 -0.94 -1.11 9.12
N GLU A 244 -0.56 -2.30 9.58
CA GLU A 244 -0.79 -3.57 8.87
C GLU A 244 -2.29 -3.81 8.63
N ARG A 245 -3.13 -3.55 9.64
CA ARG A 245 -4.58 -3.65 9.48
C ARG A 245 -5.11 -2.66 8.43
N ARG A 246 -4.60 -1.43 8.41
CA ARG A 246 -4.92 -0.45 7.35
C ARG A 246 -4.48 -0.95 5.98
N ASP A 247 -3.27 -1.51 5.87
CA ASP A 247 -2.73 -2.04 4.61
C ASP A 247 -3.58 -3.20 4.10
N MET A 248 -3.97 -4.11 4.98
CA MET A 248 -4.90 -5.20 4.66
C MET A 248 -6.27 -4.68 4.20
N LEU A 249 -6.83 -3.67 4.87
CA LEU A 249 -8.10 -3.06 4.46
C LEU A 249 -7.99 -2.38 3.09
N ARG A 250 -6.88 -1.68 2.82
CA ARG A 250 -6.58 -1.09 1.50
C ARG A 250 -6.48 -2.18 0.42
N ALA A 251 -5.77 -3.26 0.71
CA ALA A 251 -5.61 -4.40 -0.20
C ALA A 251 -6.95 -5.10 -0.49
N LEU A 252 -7.77 -5.37 0.54
CA LEU A 252 -9.09 -5.98 0.40
C LEU A 252 -10.03 -5.08 -0.42
N LYS A 253 -10.03 -3.78 -0.14
CA LYS A 253 -10.82 -2.82 -0.93
C LYS A 253 -10.36 -2.81 -2.38
N LYS A 254 -9.05 -2.80 -2.63
CA LYS A 254 -8.48 -2.84 -3.97
C LYS A 254 -8.89 -4.12 -4.70
N ALA A 255 -8.77 -5.28 -4.06
CA ALA A 255 -9.18 -6.57 -4.63
C ALA A 255 -10.70 -6.66 -4.88
N ALA A 256 -11.51 -6.04 -4.02
CA ALA A 256 -12.96 -6.00 -4.18
C ALA A 256 -13.42 -5.02 -5.29
N GLN A 257 -12.63 -4.00 -5.61
CA GLN A 257 -13.02 -2.94 -6.55
C GLN A 257 -12.38 -3.05 -7.93
N TYR A 258 -11.14 -3.53 -8.02
CA TYR A 258 -10.38 -3.53 -9.27
C TYR A 258 -10.18 -4.94 -9.79
N ASP A 259 -10.11 -5.05 -11.12
CA ASP A 259 -9.69 -6.27 -11.80
C ASP A 259 -8.18 -6.49 -11.56
N ALA A 260 -7.82 -7.68 -11.10
CA ALA A 260 -6.46 -7.98 -10.64
C ALA A 260 -5.41 -7.88 -11.76
N LEU A 261 -5.81 -8.14 -13.02
CA LEU A 261 -4.90 -8.11 -14.17
C LEU A 261 -4.75 -6.70 -14.73
N THR A 262 -5.86 -5.99 -14.92
CA THR A 262 -5.88 -4.73 -15.68
C THR A 262 -5.82 -3.48 -14.82
N GLY A 263 -6.17 -3.58 -13.53
CA GLY A 263 -6.26 -2.44 -12.62
C GLY A 263 -7.46 -1.52 -12.87
N LEU A 264 -8.31 -1.80 -13.87
CA LEU A 264 -9.60 -1.12 -14.07
C LEU A 264 -10.60 -1.54 -13.01
N ASN A 265 -11.74 -0.85 -12.90
CA ASN A 265 -12.83 -1.35 -12.05
C ASN A 265 -13.23 -2.76 -12.53
N ASN A 266 -13.40 -3.68 -11.59
CA ASN A 266 -14.00 -4.97 -11.92
C ASN A 266 -15.49 -4.79 -12.25
N ARG A 267 -16.11 -5.82 -12.82
CA ARG A 267 -17.53 -5.82 -13.18
C ARG A 267 -18.41 -5.24 -12.05
N ARG A 268 -18.30 -5.78 -10.84
CA ARG A 268 -19.14 -5.36 -9.71
C ARG A 268 -18.98 -3.86 -9.42
N ALA A 269 -17.75 -3.37 -9.30
CA ALA A 269 -17.48 -1.97 -8.99
C ALA A 269 -17.91 -1.03 -10.11
N PHE A 270 -17.79 -1.46 -11.37
CA PHE A 270 -18.27 -0.70 -12.53
C PHE A 270 -19.79 -0.49 -12.45
N TYR A 271 -20.57 -1.54 -12.17
CA TYR A 271 -22.03 -1.42 -12.00
C TYR A 271 -22.41 -0.55 -10.80
N GLU A 272 -21.78 -0.76 -9.64
CA GLU A 272 -22.06 0.02 -8.42
C GLU A 272 -21.78 1.53 -8.64
N GLN A 273 -20.65 1.88 -9.25
CA GLN A 273 -20.29 3.28 -9.53
C GLN A 273 -21.10 3.86 -10.69
N GLY A 274 -21.39 3.07 -11.72
CA GLY A 274 -22.21 3.48 -12.86
C GLY A 274 -23.62 3.87 -12.40
N LEU A 275 -24.21 3.09 -11.50
CA LEU A 275 -25.52 3.40 -10.93
C LEU A 275 -25.52 4.73 -10.16
N GLN A 276 -24.44 5.04 -9.45
CA GLN A 276 -24.28 6.34 -8.77
C GLN A 276 -24.22 7.51 -9.76
N GLN A 277 -23.48 7.36 -10.87
CA GLN A 277 -23.44 8.38 -11.92
C GLN A 277 -24.79 8.56 -12.61
N PHE A 278 -25.53 7.48 -12.86
CA PHE A 278 -26.89 7.54 -13.42
C PHE A 278 -27.85 8.28 -12.48
N GLN A 279 -27.82 7.96 -11.19
CA GLN A 279 -28.63 8.67 -10.19
C GLN A 279 -28.30 10.17 -10.13
N GLN A 280 -27.02 10.53 -10.27
CA GLN A 280 -26.61 11.93 -10.32
C GLN A 280 -27.10 12.61 -11.59
N ALA A 281 -26.90 12.00 -12.75
CA ALA A 281 -27.34 12.52 -14.05
C ALA A 281 -28.85 12.68 -14.12
N GLN A 282 -29.62 11.76 -13.52
CA GLN A 282 -31.07 11.85 -13.42
C GLN A 282 -31.52 13.04 -12.56
N ARG A 283 -30.81 13.33 -11.46
CA ARG A 283 -31.10 14.48 -10.59
C ARG A 283 -30.77 15.82 -11.26
N GLU A 284 -29.67 15.87 -12.01
CA GLU A 284 -29.21 17.09 -12.68
C GLU A 284 -29.81 17.28 -14.08
N GLY A 285 -30.43 16.26 -14.65
CA GLY A 285 -31.16 16.34 -15.91
C GLY A 285 -30.29 16.33 -17.16
N TYR A 286 -29.17 15.60 -17.16
CA TYR A 286 -28.29 15.46 -18.34
C TYR A 286 -28.19 14.00 -18.83
N PRO A 287 -28.01 13.76 -20.14
CA PRO A 287 -27.89 12.42 -20.70
C PRO A 287 -26.50 11.82 -20.45
N LEU A 288 -26.40 10.50 -20.55
CA LEU A 288 -25.13 9.76 -20.44
C LEU A 288 -24.88 8.94 -21.70
N SER A 289 -23.60 8.72 -21.99
CA SER A 289 -23.12 7.72 -22.93
C SER A 289 -22.56 6.52 -22.20
N VAL A 290 -22.95 5.34 -22.65
CA VAL A 290 -22.38 4.06 -22.24
C VAL A 290 -21.72 3.44 -23.45
N ALA A 291 -20.50 2.95 -23.29
CA ALA A 291 -19.82 2.19 -24.34
C ALA A 291 -19.42 0.79 -23.86
N MET A 292 -19.64 -0.19 -24.74
CA MET A 292 -19.19 -1.58 -24.63
C MET A 292 -18.05 -1.79 -25.64
N LEU A 293 -16.96 -2.39 -25.20
CA LEU A 293 -15.77 -2.63 -26.02
C LEU A 293 -15.35 -4.10 -25.89
N ASP A 294 -14.83 -4.65 -26.97
CA ASP A 294 -14.32 -6.02 -27.01
C ASP A 294 -13.08 -6.11 -27.91
N MET A 295 -12.04 -6.77 -27.42
CA MET A 295 -10.81 -6.92 -28.18
C MET A 295 -10.98 -7.86 -29.37
N ASP A 296 -10.66 -7.36 -30.56
CA ASP A 296 -10.85 -8.12 -31.78
C ASP A 296 -9.89 -9.32 -31.84
N LEU A 297 -10.43 -10.50 -32.15
CA LEU A 297 -9.65 -11.72 -32.36
C LEU A 297 -8.79 -12.11 -31.14
N PHE A 298 -9.19 -11.73 -29.92
CA PHE A 298 -8.41 -11.99 -28.71
C PHE A 298 -8.09 -13.47 -28.49
N LYS A 299 -9.04 -14.37 -28.80
CA LYS A 299 -8.81 -15.81 -28.76
C LYS A 299 -7.63 -16.26 -29.64
N GLN A 300 -7.47 -15.67 -30.82
CA GLN A 300 -6.37 -15.99 -31.73
C GLN A 300 -5.02 -15.60 -31.12
N ILE A 301 -4.94 -14.48 -30.41
CA ILE A 301 -3.73 -14.07 -29.68
C ILE A 301 -3.35 -15.13 -28.63
N ASN A 302 -4.32 -15.65 -27.87
CA ASN A 302 -4.07 -16.71 -26.90
C ASN A 302 -3.64 -18.02 -27.57
N ASP A 303 -4.32 -18.40 -28.65
CA ASP A 303 -4.09 -19.67 -29.34
C ASP A 303 -2.72 -19.68 -30.08
N GLU A 304 -2.28 -18.54 -30.64
CA GLU A 304 -1.03 -18.44 -31.41
C GLU A 304 0.19 -18.00 -30.57
N HIS A 305 0.01 -17.17 -29.54
CA HIS A 305 1.10 -16.57 -28.76
C HIS A 305 1.07 -16.92 -27.27
N GLY A 306 0.08 -17.71 -26.84
CA GLY A 306 -0.07 -18.18 -25.47
C GLY A 306 -0.74 -17.17 -24.53
N HIS A 307 -1.24 -17.67 -23.40
CA HIS A 307 -1.98 -16.85 -22.42
C HIS A 307 -1.18 -15.67 -21.85
N ALA A 308 0.14 -15.83 -21.66
CA ALA A 308 0.98 -14.73 -21.20
C ALA A 308 0.98 -13.54 -22.18
N ALA A 309 0.89 -13.79 -23.49
CA ALA A 309 0.77 -12.74 -24.49
C ALA A 309 -0.63 -12.10 -24.48
N GLY A 310 -1.69 -12.89 -24.24
CA GLY A 310 -3.04 -12.37 -24.02
C GLY A 310 -3.15 -11.48 -22.79
N ASP A 311 -2.53 -11.88 -21.68
CA ASP A 311 -2.47 -11.07 -20.46
C ASP A 311 -1.71 -9.76 -20.70
N ALA A 312 -0.57 -9.82 -21.40
CA ALA A 312 0.18 -8.63 -21.80
C ALA A 312 -0.63 -7.70 -22.72
N ALA A 313 -1.43 -8.25 -23.63
CA ALA A 313 -2.35 -7.50 -24.49
C ALA A 313 -3.41 -6.73 -23.68
N LEU A 314 -4.06 -7.42 -22.74
CA LEU A 314 -5.08 -6.82 -21.86
C LEU A 314 -4.50 -5.71 -20.98
N ILE A 315 -3.31 -5.92 -20.42
CA ILE A 315 -2.60 -4.90 -19.62
C ILE A 315 -2.26 -3.68 -20.49
N ALA A 316 -1.70 -3.91 -21.69
CA ALA A 316 -1.32 -2.84 -22.60
C ALA A 316 -2.54 -2.01 -23.04
N PHE A 317 -3.63 -2.67 -23.42
CA PHE A 317 -4.90 -2.02 -23.77
C PHE A 317 -5.45 -1.21 -22.59
N SER A 318 -5.50 -1.80 -21.40
CA SER A 318 -6.09 -1.14 -20.23
C SER A 318 -5.33 0.11 -19.80
N ARG A 319 -3.99 0.10 -19.88
CA ARG A 319 -3.16 1.28 -19.62
C ARG A 319 -3.44 2.40 -20.63
N ALA A 320 -3.54 2.06 -21.92
CA ALA A 320 -3.88 3.02 -22.96
C ALA A 320 -5.31 3.56 -22.78
N PHE A 321 -6.25 2.70 -22.39
CA PHE A 321 -7.65 3.05 -22.13
C PHE A 321 -7.78 4.02 -20.96
N SER A 322 -7.12 3.74 -19.83
CA SER A 322 -7.07 4.66 -18.68
C SER A 322 -6.41 6.00 -19.00
N ALA A 323 -5.33 5.99 -19.79
CA ALA A 323 -4.64 7.23 -20.18
C ALA A 323 -5.48 8.11 -21.12
N ALA A 324 -6.27 7.50 -22.00
CA ALA A 324 -7.16 8.22 -22.92
C ALA A 324 -8.39 8.82 -22.22
N PHE A 325 -8.82 8.23 -21.09
CA PHE A 325 -10.05 8.59 -20.39
C PHE A 325 -9.86 8.72 -18.87
N PRO A 326 -9.04 9.68 -18.39
CA PRO A 326 -8.65 9.76 -16.98
C PRO A 326 -9.83 10.04 -16.02
N ASP A 327 -10.84 10.80 -16.48
CA ASP A 327 -11.99 11.22 -15.67
C ASP A 327 -13.25 10.41 -15.95
N THR A 328 -13.13 9.28 -16.66
CA THR A 328 -14.27 8.45 -17.06
C THR A 328 -14.34 7.18 -16.24
N LEU A 329 -15.56 6.70 -15.94
CA LEU A 329 -15.72 5.43 -15.28
C LEU A 329 -15.41 4.31 -16.28
N LEU A 330 -14.31 3.59 -16.06
CA LEU A 330 -13.86 2.47 -16.90
C LEU A 330 -13.95 1.17 -16.11
N GLY A 331 -14.33 0.07 -16.76
CA GLY A 331 -14.34 -1.25 -16.13
C GLY A 331 -14.05 -2.39 -17.10
N ARG A 332 -13.54 -3.50 -16.57
CA ARG A 332 -13.44 -4.79 -17.27
C ARG A 332 -14.58 -5.69 -16.80
N LEU A 333 -15.47 -6.05 -17.72
CA LEU A 333 -16.68 -6.81 -17.41
C LEU A 333 -16.45 -8.33 -17.35
N GLY A 334 -15.44 -8.81 -18.08
CA GLY A 334 -15.00 -10.21 -18.09
C GLY A 334 -14.18 -10.50 -19.35
N GLY A 335 -13.24 -11.45 -19.29
CA GLY A 335 -12.45 -11.85 -20.47
C GLY A 335 -11.81 -10.65 -21.18
N GLU A 336 -12.14 -10.47 -22.45
CA GLU A 336 -11.74 -9.37 -23.34
C GLU A 336 -12.73 -8.19 -23.42
N GLU A 337 -13.76 -8.18 -22.57
CA GLU A 337 -14.85 -7.19 -22.58
C GLU A 337 -14.60 -6.06 -21.58
N PHE A 338 -14.75 -4.82 -22.07
CA PHE A 338 -14.59 -3.60 -21.30
C PHE A 338 -15.81 -2.70 -21.48
N ALA A 339 -16.03 -1.81 -20.52
CA ALA A 339 -17.10 -0.83 -20.60
C ALA A 339 -16.70 0.51 -20.01
N MET A 340 -17.43 1.55 -20.41
CA MET A 340 -17.28 2.88 -19.85
C MET A 340 -18.60 3.65 -19.75
N VAL A 341 -18.69 4.57 -18.79
CA VAL A 341 -19.79 5.53 -18.63
C VAL A 341 -19.22 6.94 -18.66
N SER A 342 -19.76 7.79 -19.55
CA SER A 342 -19.31 9.17 -19.76
C SER A 342 -20.49 10.13 -19.92
N ALA A 343 -20.30 11.39 -19.54
CA ALA A 343 -21.24 12.47 -19.86
C ALA A 343 -21.03 13.07 -21.26
N GLN A 344 -19.97 12.66 -21.97
CA GLN A 344 -19.71 13.11 -23.33
C GLN A 344 -20.72 12.51 -24.32
N PRO A 345 -21.12 13.24 -25.39
CA PRO A 345 -21.95 12.69 -26.45
C PRO A 345 -21.30 11.51 -27.18
N ALA A 346 -22.13 10.62 -27.74
CA ALA A 346 -21.66 9.42 -28.43
C ALA A 346 -20.67 9.69 -29.57
N GLU A 347 -20.87 10.74 -30.38
CA GLU A 347 -19.99 11.07 -31.49
C GLU A 347 -18.57 11.44 -31.01
N GLN A 348 -18.48 12.31 -30.00
CA GLN A 348 -17.20 12.72 -29.43
C GLN A 348 -16.47 11.53 -28.80
N LEU A 349 -17.21 10.68 -28.09
CA LEU A 349 -16.66 9.48 -27.49
C LEU A 349 -16.18 8.48 -28.56
N GLY A 350 -16.93 8.34 -29.66
CA GLY A 350 -16.55 7.49 -30.78
C GLY A 350 -15.26 7.93 -31.46
N GLN A 351 -15.08 9.24 -31.67
CA GLN A 351 -13.83 9.82 -32.19
C GLN A 351 -12.64 9.52 -31.26
N ALA A 352 -12.83 9.68 -29.94
CA ALA A 352 -11.79 9.38 -28.96
C ALA A 352 -11.42 7.87 -28.94
N LEU A 353 -12.41 6.99 -29.07
CA LEU A 353 -12.18 5.54 -29.19
C LEU A 353 -11.45 5.17 -30.49
N ASP A 354 -11.72 5.86 -31.59
CA ASP A 354 -10.99 5.65 -32.85
C ASP A 354 -9.52 6.07 -32.73
N LEU A 355 -9.24 7.18 -32.03
CA LEU A 355 -7.86 7.59 -31.71
C LEU A 355 -7.16 6.57 -30.80
N LEU A 356 -7.84 6.09 -29.75
CA LEU A 356 -7.33 5.03 -28.90
C LEU A 356 -7.02 3.77 -29.72
N ARG A 357 -7.89 3.36 -30.64
CA ARG A 357 -7.66 2.20 -31.51
C ARG A 357 -6.44 2.37 -32.39
N ALA A 358 -6.25 3.56 -32.97
CA ALA A 358 -5.06 3.88 -33.75
C ALA A 358 -3.78 3.80 -32.90
N HIS A 359 -3.82 4.26 -31.65
CA HIS A 359 -2.71 4.14 -30.71
C HIS A 359 -2.44 2.67 -30.33
N CYS A 360 -3.48 1.88 -30.02
CA CYS A 360 -3.36 0.47 -29.67
C CYS A 360 -2.67 -0.36 -30.76
N ARG A 361 -2.91 -0.06 -32.05
CA ARG A 361 -2.23 -0.73 -33.17
C ARG A 361 -0.70 -0.57 -33.16
N GLN A 362 -0.17 0.45 -32.48
CA GLN A 362 1.26 0.72 -32.39
C GLN A 362 1.90 0.09 -31.13
N LEU A 363 1.09 -0.40 -30.19
CA LEU A 363 1.57 -0.99 -28.95
C LEU A 363 2.22 -2.35 -29.22
N LYS A 364 3.41 -2.54 -28.66
CA LYS A 364 4.10 -3.83 -28.65
C LYS A 364 3.90 -4.49 -27.29
N TYR A 365 3.19 -5.61 -27.25
CA TYR A 365 2.89 -6.34 -26.02
C TYR A 365 3.52 -7.74 -25.98
N ALA A 366 3.85 -8.32 -27.14
CA ALA A 366 4.59 -9.58 -27.25
C ALA A 366 5.35 -9.63 -28.58
N VAL A 367 6.41 -10.44 -28.64
CA VAL A 367 7.23 -10.61 -29.84
C VAL A 367 6.45 -11.36 -30.91
N GLY A 368 6.35 -10.77 -32.11
CA GLY A 368 5.63 -11.38 -33.24
C GLY A 368 4.11 -11.38 -33.12
N ALA A 369 3.55 -10.71 -32.11
CA ALA A 369 2.11 -10.62 -31.91
C ALA A 369 1.46 -9.60 -32.86
N PRO A 370 0.19 -9.82 -33.28
CA PRO A 370 -0.51 -8.91 -34.19
C PRO A 370 -0.80 -7.54 -33.54
N PRO A 371 -1.03 -6.48 -34.34
CA PRO A 371 -1.48 -5.20 -33.79
C PRO A 371 -2.78 -5.33 -32.99
N LEU A 372 -2.85 -4.66 -31.84
CA LEU A 372 -4.08 -4.63 -31.04
C LEU A 372 -5.18 -3.86 -31.77
N SER A 373 -6.37 -4.42 -31.78
CA SER A 373 -7.61 -3.81 -32.25
C SER A 373 -8.75 -4.16 -31.32
N PHE A 374 -9.80 -3.35 -31.35
CA PHE A 374 -11.04 -3.60 -30.64
C PHE A 374 -12.21 -3.02 -31.43
N SER A 375 -13.38 -3.63 -31.22
CA SER A 375 -14.66 -3.09 -31.64
C SER A 375 -15.34 -2.40 -30.46
N ALA A 376 -16.11 -1.34 -30.74
CA ALA A 376 -16.86 -0.62 -29.72
C ALA A 376 -18.29 -0.33 -30.17
N GLY A 377 -19.21 -0.33 -29.21
CA GLY A 377 -20.59 0.11 -29.37
C GLY A 377 -20.92 1.16 -28.33
N ILE A 378 -21.51 2.28 -28.72
CA ILE A 378 -21.89 3.37 -27.81
C ILE A 378 -23.40 3.60 -27.92
N HIS A 379 -24.06 3.83 -26.79
CA HIS A 379 -25.40 4.38 -26.79
C HIS A 379 -25.45 5.65 -25.94
N HIS A 380 -26.07 6.71 -26.47
CA HIS A 380 -26.30 7.96 -25.76
C HIS A 380 -27.79 8.18 -25.50
N GLY A 381 -28.16 8.38 -24.24
CA GLY A 381 -29.57 8.48 -23.89
C GLY A 381 -29.84 9.01 -22.49
N PRO A 382 -31.13 9.12 -22.14
CA PRO A 382 -31.53 9.52 -20.80
C PRO A 382 -31.05 8.48 -19.76
N PRO A 383 -30.63 8.91 -18.56
CA PRO A 383 -30.05 8.03 -17.53
C PRO A 383 -31.15 7.31 -16.74
N GLU A 384 -31.99 6.52 -17.41
CA GLU A 384 -33.11 5.81 -16.78
C GLU A 384 -32.65 4.52 -16.08
N ASP A 385 -31.89 3.69 -16.80
CA ASP A 385 -31.39 2.40 -16.31
C ASP A 385 -30.05 2.05 -16.96
N LEU A 386 -29.05 1.76 -16.12
CA LEU A 386 -27.70 1.43 -16.59
C LEU A 386 -27.69 0.12 -17.38
N GLU A 387 -28.45 -0.89 -16.95
CA GLU A 387 -28.49 -2.19 -17.64
C GLU A 387 -29.07 -2.05 -19.05
N SER A 388 -30.15 -1.29 -19.19
CA SER A 388 -30.77 -0.98 -20.48
C SER A 388 -29.81 -0.25 -21.42
N LEU A 389 -29.08 0.77 -20.94
CA LEU A 389 -28.11 1.50 -21.78
C LEU A 389 -26.91 0.63 -22.16
N LEU A 390 -26.42 -0.22 -21.24
CA LEU A 390 -25.39 -1.23 -21.55
C LEU A 390 -25.86 -2.21 -22.61
N HIS A 391 -27.12 -2.67 -22.53
CA HIS A 391 -27.69 -3.58 -23.52
C HIS A 391 -27.78 -2.93 -24.90
N LEU A 392 -28.17 -1.66 -24.99
CA LEU A 392 -28.20 -0.92 -26.25
C LEU A 392 -26.79 -0.68 -26.82
N ALA A 393 -25.81 -0.39 -25.96
CA ALA A 393 -24.41 -0.28 -26.37
C ALA A 393 -23.85 -1.63 -26.88
N ASP A 394 -24.23 -2.74 -26.25
CA ASP A 394 -23.86 -4.09 -26.69
C ASP A 394 -24.44 -4.42 -28.08
N GLN A 395 -25.68 -4.00 -28.36
CA GLN A 395 -26.24 -4.13 -29.72
C GLN A 395 -25.43 -3.35 -30.76
N GLN A 396 -24.94 -2.15 -30.42
CA GLN A 396 -24.04 -1.40 -31.31
C GLN A 396 -22.69 -2.10 -31.49
N LEU A 397 -22.13 -2.69 -30.43
CA LEU A 397 -20.89 -3.46 -30.48
C LEU A 397 -21.04 -4.70 -31.37
N TYR A 398 -22.17 -5.40 -31.27
CA TYR A 398 -22.51 -6.51 -32.15
C TYR A 398 -22.53 -6.09 -33.62
N GLN A 399 -23.14 -4.95 -33.93
CA GLN A 399 -23.14 -4.39 -35.29
C GLN A 399 -21.73 -4.04 -35.77
N ALA A 400 -20.90 -3.42 -34.91
CA ALA A 400 -19.51 -3.09 -35.24
C ALA A 400 -18.70 -4.35 -35.61
N LYS A 401 -18.87 -5.44 -34.83
CA LYS A 401 -18.26 -6.75 -35.13
C LYS A 401 -18.74 -7.32 -36.46
N HIS A 402 -20.04 -7.29 -36.72
CA HIS A 402 -20.64 -7.84 -37.95
C HIS A 402 -20.26 -7.05 -39.21
N GLN A 403 -19.98 -5.76 -39.08
CA GLN A 403 -19.53 -4.92 -40.19
C GLN A 403 -18.03 -5.05 -40.49
N GLY A 404 -17.32 -5.96 -39.83
CA GLY A 404 -15.91 -6.26 -40.10
C GLY A 404 -14.93 -5.86 -39.00
N ARG A 405 -15.42 -5.59 -37.78
CA ARG A 405 -14.60 -5.26 -36.59
C ARG A 405 -13.80 -3.96 -36.73
N GLY A 406 -12.97 -3.66 -35.72
CA GLY A 406 -12.00 -2.56 -35.73
C GLY A 406 -12.61 -1.16 -35.85
N ARG A 407 -13.83 -0.98 -35.35
CA ARG A 407 -14.63 0.25 -35.48
C ARG A 407 -15.50 0.51 -34.27
N THR A 408 -15.99 1.74 -34.19
CA THR A 408 -17.03 2.16 -33.24
C THR A 408 -18.35 2.31 -33.99
N ASN A 409 -19.42 1.72 -33.49
CA ASN A 409 -20.79 2.09 -33.87
C ASN A 409 -21.44 2.81 -32.70
N TRP A 410 -22.36 3.73 -32.99
CA TRP A 410 -23.08 4.45 -31.95
C TRP A 410 -24.52 4.78 -32.35
N SER A 411 -25.39 4.92 -31.34
CA SER A 411 -26.78 5.34 -31.49
C SER A 411 -27.21 6.38 -30.46
#